data_AF-T0G434-F1
#
_entry.id   AF-T0G434-F1
#
_cell.length_a   1.000
_cell.length_b   1.000
_cell.length_c   1.000
_cell.angle_alpha   90.00
_cell.angle_beta   90.00
_cell.angle_gamma   90.00
#
_symmetry.space_group_name_H-M   'P 1'
#
loop_
_entity.id
_entity.type
_entity.pdbx_description
1 polymer ?
#
loop_
_entity_poly.entity_id
_entity_poly.type
_entity_poly.pdbx_seq_one_letter_code
_entity_poly.pdbx_strand_id
1 'polypeptide(L)'
;MNQEQIKEKYLPIGGYVLFLAAGLLLFFSAAFSIVFVRTKSTAKVIVPDLIGKSYPEVHNELGRLQLKVRLENKRYPDKTDGIILYQSIRPGREIEAGSKIVLTVNTGIDRLIVPDVRGQSIDSAKANLQKVLSGETYVEMFIGGITYIEPQADQLPNTVIDQIPEPGKNTSSREKVFLLVTKAPSKNKEEFSPVSFQGASFPLVQKSLTRSGIKNRVEEIVNTRVRSENGLVSSARLEGDEVRFKVYYFEPELAVESGYEMFSYEVGNDGNYKAVLKSPNQEEADILTLPVALKDGEKFQTVFYRKGNAKLTLLDASDSKVKSKSYENEL
;
A
#
# COMPACT_ATOMS: atom_id res chain seq x y z
N MET A 1 -51.90 -14.46 80.94
CA MET A 1 -51.45 -15.43 79.94
C MET A 1 -49.95 -15.61 80.13
N ASN A 2 -49.49 -16.83 80.43
CA ASN A 2 -48.07 -17.08 80.74
C ASN A 2 -47.22 -16.95 79.46
N GLN A 3 -45.94 -16.55 79.55
CA GLN A 3 -45.06 -16.29 78.38
C GLN A 3 -45.04 -17.44 77.35
N GLU A 4 -45.16 -18.68 77.81
CA GLU A 4 -45.21 -19.88 76.96
C GLU A 4 -46.52 -20.00 76.17
N GLN A 5 -47.67 -19.65 76.78
CA GLN A 5 -48.98 -19.70 76.13
C GLN A 5 -49.14 -18.65 75.02
N ILE A 6 -48.42 -17.53 75.12
CA ILE A 6 -48.38 -16.50 74.07
C ILE A 6 -47.58 -17.00 72.86
N LYS A 7 -46.44 -17.67 73.10
CA LYS A 7 -45.64 -18.27 72.03
C LYS A 7 -46.41 -19.38 71.32
N GLU A 8 -47.00 -20.33 72.03
CA GLU A 8 -47.69 -21.46 71.39
C GLU A 8 -48.88 -21.04 70.49
N LYS A 9 -49.61 -19.98 70.89
CA LYS A 9 -50.79 -19.50 70.17
C LYS A 9 -50.48 -18.56 68.99
N TYR A 10 -49.44 -17.73 69.11
CA TYR A 10 -49.16 -16.67 68.12
C TYR A 10 -47.90 -16.91 67.28
N LEU A 11 -46.99 -17.81 67.67
CA LEU A 11 -45.80 -18.18 66.87
C LEU A 11 -46.16 -18.82 65.51
N PRO A 12 -47.13 -19.76 65.39
CA PRO A 12 -47.54 -20.26 64.08
C PRO A 12 -48.27 -19.20 63.25
N ILE A 13 -49.11 -18.36 63.88
CA ILE A 13 -49.83 -17.27 63.20
C ILE A 13 -48.84 -16.23 62.65
N GLY A 14 -47.84 -15.84 63.44
CA GLY A 14 -46.75 -14.95 63.01
C GLY A 14 -45.94 -15.55 61.87
N GLY A 15 -45.69 -16.86 61.88
CA GLY A 15 -45.04 -17.58 60.78
C GLY A 15 -45.84 -17.55 59.48
N TYR A 16 -47.15 -17.80 59.53
CA TYR A 16 -48.01 -17.72 58.35
C TYR A 16 -48.13 -16.30 57.80
N VAL A 17 -48.24 -15.30 58.67
CA VAL A 17 -48.26 -13.88 58.28
C VAL A 17 -46.94 -13.47 57.64
N LEU A 18 -45.80 -13.90 58.19
CA LEU A 18 -44.47 -13.65 57.63
C LEU A 18 -44.31 -14.33 56.27
N PHE A 19 -44.76 -15.58 56.13
CA PHE A 19 -44.70 -16.33 54.87
C PHE A 19 -45.55 -15.68 53.77
N LEU A 20 -46.78 -15.26 54.11
CA LEU A 20 -47.66 -14.52 53.20
C LEU A 20 -47.05 -13.16 52.81
N ALA A 21 -46.48 -12.42 53.76
CA ALA A 21 -45.84 -11.15 53.50
C ALA A 21 -44.61 -11.30 52.58
N ALA A 22 -43.77 -12.32 52.82
CA ALA A 22 -42.63 -12.62 51.97
C ALA A 22 -43.05 -13.05 50.55
N GLY A 23 -44.10 -13.87 50.45
CA GLY A 23 -44.68 -14.29 49.17
C GLY A 23 -45.25 -13.12 48.37
N LEU A 24 -45.99 -12.21 49.01
CA LEU A 24 -46.50 -10.99 48.39
C LEU A 24 -45.37 -10.06 47.93
N LEU A 25 -44.32 -9.89 48.74
CA LEU A 25 -43.17 -9.05 48.38
C LEU A 25 -42.43 -9.62 47.17
N LEU A 26 -42.21 -10.93 47.12
CA LEU A 26 -41.64 -11.60 45.94
C LEU A 26 -42.54 -11.46 44.71
N PHE A 27 -43.86 -11.66 44.87
CA PHE A 27 -44.83 -11.50 43.79
C PHE A 27 -44.83 -10.09 43.21
N PHE A 28 -44.89 -9.06 44.06
CA PHE A 28 -44.86 -7.66 43.62
C PHE A 28 -43.50 -7.25 43.06
N SER A 29 -42.39 -7.76 43.61
CA SER A 29 -41.06 -7.53 43.04
C SER A 29 -40.94 -8.13 41.64
N ALA A 30 -41.41 -9.37 41.45
CA ALA A 30 -41.39 -10.03 40.15
C ALA A 30 -42.32 -9.34 39.15
N ALA A 31 -43.55 -8.98 39.58
CA ALA A 31 -44.50 -8.24 38.76
C ALA A 31 -43.96 -6.85 38.38
N PHE A 32 -43.35 -6.13 39.33
CA PHE A 32 -42.70 -4.84 39.08
C PHE A 32 -41.52 -4.99 38.12
N SER A 33 -40.67 -6.01 38.26
CA SER A 33 -39.61 -6.28 37.29
C SER A 33 -40.14 -6.57 35.88
N ILE A 34 -41.21 -7.37 35.75
CA ILE A 34 -41.83 -7.66 34.45
C ILE A 34 -42.42 -6.40 33.82
N VAL A 35 -43.14 -5.58 34.61
CA VAL A 35 -43.72 -4.32 34.14
C VAL A 35 -42.61 -3.31 33.81
N PHE A 36 -41.61 -3.14 34.67
CA PHE A 36 -40.48 -2.23 34.44
C PHE A 36 -39.68 -2.60 33.19
N VAL A 37 -39.48 -3.90 32.92
CA VAL A 37 -38.86 -4.37 31.66
C VAL A 37 -39.76 -4.08 30.46
N ARG A 38 -41.10 -4.22 30.59
CA ARG A 38 -42.06 -3.91 29.51
C ARG A 38 -42.30 -2.42 29.28
N THR A 39 -42.02 -1.55 30.25
CA THR A 39 -42.34 -0.11 30.21
C THR A 39 -41.12 0.77 29.93
N LYS A 40 -39.96 0.20 29.60
CA LYS A 40 -38.84 0.98 29.05
C LYS A 40 -39.25 1.55 27.69
N SER A 41 -39.68 2.81 27.68
CA SER A 41 -39.83 3.59 26.45
C SER A 41 -38.46 3.70 25.79
N THR A 42 -38.23 2.96 24.70
CA THR A 42 -37.03 3.08 23.91
C THR A 42 -37.06 4.43 23.21
N ALA A 43 -36.06 5.28 23.48
CA ALA A 43 -35.92 6.54 22.76
C ALA A 43 -35.90 6.25 21.26
N LYS A 44 -36.70 6.98 20.49
CA LYS A 44 -36.75 6.83 19.04
C LYS A 44 -35.77 7.81 18.39
N VAL A 45 -35.13 7.36 17.31
CA VAL A 45 -34.18 8.14 16.53
C VAL A 45 -34.54 8.09 15.05
N ILE A 46 -34.30 9.19 14.34
CA ILE A 46 -34.49 9.27 12.90
C ILE A 46 -33.22 8.79 12.22
N VAL A 47 -33.35 7.86 11.28
CA VAL A 47 -32.20 7.34 10.52
C VAL A 47 -31.66 8.43 9.58
N PRO A 48 -30.38 8.82 9.71
CA PRO A 48 -29.76 9.79 8.82
C PRO A 48 -29.57 9.22 7.42
N ASP A 49 -29.40 10.11 6.44
CA ASP A 49 -28.90 9.75 5.12
C ASP A 49 -27.39 9.61 5.15
N LEU A 50 -26.91 8.39 4.88
CA LEU A 50 -25.52 7.98 5.01
C LEU A 50 -24.92 7.59 3.65
N ILE A 51 -25.74 7.32 2.64
CA ILE A 51 -25.25 6.93 1.32
C ILE A 51 -24.42 8.09 0.74
N GLY A 52 -23.23 7.76 0.23
CA GLY A 52 -22.29 8.75 -0.31
C GLY A 52 -21.45 9.47 0.75
N LYS A 53 -21.71 9.28 2.05
CA LYS A 53 -20.85 9.82 3.12
C LYS A 53 -19.71 8.86 3.45
N SER A 54 -18.64 9.42 4.02
CA SER A 54 -17.50 8.66 4.52
C SER A 54 -17.85 8.01 5.87
N TYR A 55 -17.64 6.70 6.02
CA TYR A 55 -17.92 6.00 7.28
C TYR A 55 -17.17 6.60 8.50
N PRO A 56 -15.86 6.92 8.41
CA PRO A 56 -15.13 7.61 9.47
C PRO A 56 -15.80 8.91 9.95
N GLU A 57 -16.40 9.69 9.04
CA GLU A 57 -17.04 10.96 9.38
C GLU A 57 -18.35 10.76 10.15
N VAL A 58 -19.14 9.75 9.77
CA VAL A 58 -20.48 9.50 10.34
C VAL A 58 -20.46 8.54 11.53
N HIS A 59 -19.36 7.83 11.78
CA HIS A 59 -19.27 6.84 12.87
C HIS A 59 -19.67 7.43 14.24
N ASN A 60 -19.15 8.61 14.56
CA ASN A 60 -19.45 9.29 15.82
C ASN A 60 -20.92 9.74 15.90
N GLU A 61 -21.52 10.18 14.79
CA GLU A 61 -22.93 10.53 14.72
C GLU A 61 -23.82 9.33 15.00
N LEU A 62 -23.52 8.18 14.37
CA LEU A 62 -24.24 6.93 14.57
C LEU A 62 -24.13 6.42 16.01
N GLY A 63 -22.95 6.59 16.63
CA GLY A 63 -22.73 6.31 18.04
C GLY A 63 -23.60 7.16 18.98
N ARG A 64 -23.72 8.48 18.70
CA ARG A 64 -24.61 9.38 19.46
C ARG A 64 -26.08 9.00 19.34
N LEU A 65 -26.50 8.51 18.18
CA LEU A 65 -27.86 7.99 17.95
C LEU A 65 -28.06 6.59 18.56
N GLN A 66 -27.06 6.04 19.24
CA GLN A 66 -27.07 4.70 19.83
C GLN A 66 -27.38 3.58 18.82
N LEU A 67 -27.06 3.79 17.54
CA LEU A 67 -27.31 2.80 16.50
C LEU A 67 -26.20 1.74 16.50
N LYS A 68 -26.59 0.46 16.41
CA LYS A 68 -25.64 -0.66 16.30
C LYS A 68 -25.29 -0.89 14.84
N VAL A 69 -24.10 -0.48 14.43
CA VAL A 69 -23.67 -0.63 13.04
C VAL A 69 -23.06 -2.01 12.80
N ARG A 70 -23.52 -2.69 11.75
CA ARG A 70 -22.83 -3.83 11.14
C ARG A 70 -22.28 -3.38 9.79
N LEU A 71 -20.98 -3.53 9.59
CA LEU A 71 -20.35 -3.21 8.32
C LEU A 71 -20.32 -4.43 7.41
N GLU A 72 -20.63 -4.20 6.15
CA GLU A 72 -20.35 -5.09 5.05
C GLU A 72 -19.41 -4.38 4.08
N ASN A 73 -18.41 -5.09 3.59
CA ASN A 73 -17.42 -4.49 2.71
C ASN A 73 -17.73 -4.89 1.27
N LYS A 74 -17.68 -3.92 0.35
CA LYS A 74 -17.76 -4.18 -1.08
C LYS A 74 -16.68 -3.38 -1.81
N ARG A 75 -16.20 -3.92 -2.92
CA ARG A 75 -15.05 -3.36 -3.66
C ARG A 75 -15.54 -2.74 -4.96
N TYR A 76 -15.36 -1.43 -5.07
CA TYR A 76 -15.54 -0.67 -6.30
C TYR A 76 -14.32 0.23 -6.49
N PRO A 77 -13.38 -0.16 -7.37
CA PRO A 77 -12.15 0.58 -7.63
C PRO A 77 -12.35 2.04 -8.09
N ASP A 78 -13.52 2.32 -8.69
CA ASP A 78 -13.85 3.62 -9.27
C ASP A 78 -14.61 4.53 -8.30
N LYS A 79 -14.79 4.08 -7.05
CA LYS A 79 -15.43 4.85 -5.98
C LYS A 79 -14.43 5.15 -4.87
N THR A 80 -14.66 6.24 -4.14
CA THR A 80 -13.82 6.65 -3.01
C THR A 80 -13.76 5.57 -1.94
N ASP A 81 -12.57 5.29 -1.41
CA ASP A 81 -12.38 4.37 -0.28
C ASP A 81 -13.10 4.90 0.97
N GLY A 82 -13.72 4.02 1.74
CA GLY A 82 -14.49 4.38 2.94
C GLY A 82 -15.89 4.99 2.70
N ILE A 83 -16.32 5.18 1.44
CA ILE A 83 -17.66 5.72 1.15
C ILE A 83 -18.76 4.68 1.38
N ILE A 84 -19.87 5.08 1.99
CA ILE A 84 -21.03 4.22 2.19
C ILE A 84 -21.79 4.10 0.87
N LEU A 85 -21.91 2.87 0.38
CA LEU A 85 -22.56 2.52 -0.87
C LEU A 85 -24.04 2.19 -0.68
N TYR A 86 -24.38 1.68 0.50
CA TYR A 86 -25.71 1.21 0.81
C TYR A 86 -25.96 1.26 2.32
N GLN A 87 -27.21 1.52 2.70
CA GLN A 87 -27.71 1.40 4.06
C GLN A 87 -28.98 0.54 4.07
N SER A 88 -29.10 -0.38 5.04
CA SER A 88 -30.22 -1.32 5.09
C SER A 88 -31.55 -0.69 5.49
N ILE A 89 -31.53 0.45 6.19
CA ILE A 89 -32.72 1.19 6.61
C ILE A 89 -32.71 2.53 5.89
N ARG A 90 -33.81 2.84 5.19
CA ARG A 90 -33.94 4.08 4.43
C ARG A 90 -33.85 5.32 5.35
N PRO A 91 -33.26 6.42 4.86
CA PRO A 91 -33.20 7.67 5.61
C PRO A 91 -34.61 8.19 5.94
N GLY A 92 -34.71 8.95 7.04
CA GLY A 92 -35.96 9.55 7.52
C GLY A 92 -36.89 8.58 8.26
N ARG A 93 -36.55 7.28 8.35
CA ARG A 93 -37.30 6.30 9.13
C ARG A 93 -37.06 6.53 10.62
N GLU A 94 -38.12 6.49 11.41
CA GLU A 94 -38.03 6.50 12.87
C GLU A 94 -37.85 5.06 13.38
N ILE A 95 -36.77 4.81 14.13
CA ILE A 95 -36.44 3.50 14.69
C ILE A 95 -36.06 3.62 16.17
N GLU A 96 -36.12 2.50 16.90
CA GLU A 96 -35.70 2.48 18.30
C GLU A 96 -34.17 2.64 18.42
N ALA A 97 -33.72 3.45 19.38
CA ALA A 97 -32.32 3.51 19.77
C ALA A 97 -31.80 2.10 20.14
N GLY A 98 -30.59 1.77 19.72
CA GLY A 98 -30.04 0.42 19.85
C GLY A 98 -30.35 -0.52 18.68
N SER A 99 -31.18 -0.09 17.71
CA SER A 99 -31.45 -0.84 16.49
C SER A 99 -30.19 -1.12 15.68
N LYS A 100 -30.17 -2.27 15.00
CA LYS A 100 -29.07 -2.64 14.11
C LYS A 100 -29.29 -2.07 12.72
N ILE A 101 -28.28 -1.41 12.17
CA ILE A 101 -28.24 -0.97 10.77
C ILE A 101 -27.04 -1.62 10.07
N VAL A 102 -27.26 -2.14 8.87
CA VAL A 102 -26.18 -2.68 8.03
C VAL A 102 -25.78 -1.60 7.04
N LEU A 103 -24.49 -1.28 6.99
CA LEU A 103 -23.92 -0.34 6.03
C LEU A 103 -22.94 -1.09 5.14
N THR A 104 -23.08 -0.95 3.82
CA THR A 104 -22.08 -1.45 2.89
C THR A 104 -21.10 -0.33 2.59
N VAL A 105 -19.83 -0.52 2.95
CA VAL A 105 -18.76 0.46 2.75
C VAL A 105 -17.88 0.02 1.58
N ASN A 106 -17.48 0.97 0.75
CA ASN A 106 -16.50 0.73 -0.29
C ASN A 106 -15.12 0.59 0.33
N THR A 107 -14.42 -0.50 0.05
CA THR A 107 -13.02 -0.68 0.48
C THR A 107 -12.02 -0.40 -0.65
N GLY A 108 -12.46 0.28 -1.73
CA GLY A 108 -11.62 0.71 -2.83
C GLY A 108 -10.88 -0.45 -3.54
N ILE A 109 -9.58 -0.23 -3.79
CA ILE A 109 -8.66 -1.17 -4.43
C ILE A 109 -7.94 -1.97 -3.33
N ASP A 110 -7.61 -3.23 -3.61
CA ASP A 110 -6.78 -4.06 -2.72
C ASP A 110 -5.49 -3.37 -2.34
N ARG A 111 -5.26 -3.22 -1.03
CA ARG A 111 -3.97 -2.82 -0.48
C ARG A 111 -3.14 -4.07 -0.22
N LEU A 112 -1.97 -4.11 -0.83
CA LEU A 112 -1.02 -5.22 -0.78
C LEU A 112 0.28 -4.75 -0.15
N ILE A 113 0.94 -5.66 0.54
CA ILE A 113 2.34 -5.51 0.90
C ILE A 113 3.15 -6.23 -0.16
N VAL A 114 4.09 -5.53 -0.80
CA VAL A 114 4.94 -6.12 -1.83
C VAL A 114 5.78 -7.25 -1.20
N PRO A 115 5.62 -8.53 -1.61
CA PRO A 115 6.42 -9.63 -1.12
C PRO A 115 7.89 -9.49 -1.56
N ASP A 116 8.79 -10.03 -0.74
CA ASP A 116 10.19 -10.21 -1.14
C ASP A 116 10.32 -11.47 -1.98
N VAL A 117 10.57 -11.29 -3.28
CA VAL A 117 10.81 -12.39 -4.22
C VAL A 117 12.28 -12.51 -4.62
N ARG A 118 13.17 -11.69 -4.04
CA ARG A 118 14.61 -11.77 -4.30
C ARG A 118 15.17 -13.10 -3.78
N GLY A 119 16.18 -13.61 -4.47
CA GLY A 119 16.80 -14.91 -4.22
C GLY A 119 15.94 -16.12 -4.63
N GLN A 120 14.69 -15.92 -5.03
CA GLN A 120 13.82 -17.00 -5.50
C GLN A 120 14.07 -17.29 -6.98
N SER A 121 13.75 -18.52 -7.40
CA SER A 121 13.62 -18.80 -8.83
C SER A 121 12.49 -17.98 -9.43
N ILE A 122 12.59 -17.61 -10.71
CA ILE A 122 11.57 -16.81 -11.40
C ILE A 122 10.19 -17.46 -11.37
N ASP A 123 10.11 -18.79 -11.41
CA ASP A 123 8.84 -19.51 -11.33
C ASP A 123 8.23 -19.46 -9.92
N SER A 124 9.05 -19.56 -8.87
CA SER A 124 8.60 -19.39 -7.49
C SER A 124 8.15 -17.95 -7.24
N ALA A 125 8.90 -16.98 -7.74
CA ALA A 125 8.55 -15.56 -7.66
C ALA A 125 7.20 -15.28 -8.32
N LYS A 126 6.96 -15.80 -9.53
CA LYS A 126 5.65 -15.72 -10.21
C LYS A 126 4.52 -16.32 -9.38
N ALA A 127 4.72 -17.52 -8.83
CA ALA A 127 3.71 -18.18 -8.01
C ALA A 127 3.38 -17.39 -6.73
N ASN A 128 4.39 -16.77 -6.11
CA ASN A 128 4.21 -15.93 -4.92
C ASN A 128 3.48 -14.62 -5.25
N LEU A 129 3.79 -14.00 -6.39
CA LEU A 129 3.13 -12.78 -6.85
C LEU A 129 1.66 -13.02 -7.27
N GLN A 130 1.31 -14.24 -7.68
CA GLN A 130 -0.09 -14.63 -7.97
C GLN A 130 -0.96 -14.78 -6.72
N LYS A 131 -0.37 -14.95 -5.54
CA LYS A 131 -1.07 -15.23 -4.29
C LYS A 131 -0.59 -14.32 -3.16
N VAL A 132 -0.77 -13.01 -3.33
CA VAL A 132 -0.45 -12.02 -2.30
C VAL A 132 -1.65 -11.82 -1.37
N LEU A 133 -1.39 -11.78 -0.07
CA LEU A 133 -2.45 -11.62 0.93
C LEU A 133 -2.96 -10.16 0.94
N SER A 134 -4.28 -9.99 0.83
CA SER A 134 -5.04 -8.74 0.98
C SER A 134 -6.14 -8.98 2.01
N GLY A 135 -5.89 -8.59 3.26
CA GLY A 135 -6.77 -8.93 4.38
C GLY A 135 -6.89 -10.46 4.56
N GLU A 136 -8.09 -11.00 4.38
CA GLU A 136 -8.37 -12.44 4.49
C GLU A 136 -8.41 -13.17 3.13
N THR A 137 -8.05 -12.48 2.04
CA THR A 137 -8.16 -12.99 0.66
C THR A 137 -6.83 -12.95 -0.07
N TYR A 138 -6.68 -13.77 -1.12
CA TYR A 138 -5.53 -13.72 -2.02
C TYR A 138 -5.85 -12.92 -3.27
N VAL A 139 -4.91 -12.07 -3.69
CA VAL A 139 -5.00 -11.22 -4.87
C VAL A 139 -3.68 -11.33 -5.63
N GLU A 140 -3.77 -11.31 -6.96
CA GLU A 140 -2.60 -11.29 -7.83
C GLU A 140 -1.99 -9.88 -7.87
N MET A 141 -0.67 -9.82 -7.81
CA MET A 141 0.10 -8.63 -8.12
C MET A 141 0.90 -8.88 -9.41
N PHE A 142 0.60 -8.09 -10.43
CA PHE A 142 1.08 -8.38 -11.79
C PHE A 142 2.55 -8.04 -11.97
N ILE A 143 3.26 -8.87 -12.73
CA ILE A 143 4.61 -8.55 -13.20
C ILE A 143 4.51 -7.56 -14.36
N GLY A 144 5.19 -6.42 -14.25
CA GLY A 144 5.24 -5.38 -15.28
C GLY A 144 6.29 -5.65 -16.35
N GLY A 145 7.39 -6.30 -15.98
CA GLY A 145 8.47 -6.64 -16.90
C GLY A 145 9.61 -7.36 -16.17
N ILE A 146 10.39 -8.12 -16.93
CA ILE A 146 11.57 -8.82 -16.42
C ILE A 146 12.78 -8.36 -17.22
N THR A 147 13.78 -7.82 -16.53
CA THR A 147 15.08 -7.48 -17.10
C THR A 147 16.05 -8.61 -16.79
N TYR A 148 16.80 -9.05 -17.79
CA TYR A 148 17.71 -10.19 -17.65
C TYR A 148 19.18 -9.76 -17.67
N ILE A 149 19.97 -10.32 -16.75
CA ILE A 149 21.43 -10.11 -16.64
C ILE A 149 22.18 -11.43 -16.76
N GLU A 150 23.40 -11.39 -17.28
CA GLU A 150 24.29 -12.55 -17.23
C GLU A 150 24.68 -12.86 -15.77
N PRO A 151 24.63 -14.13 -15.33
CA PRO A 151 25.03 -14.51 -13.97
C PRO A 151 26.53 -14.25 -13.75
N GLN A 152 26.88 -13.78 -12.55
CA GLN A 152 28.27 -13.69 -12.07
C GLN A 152 28.66 -15.02 -11.40
N ALA A 153 29.93 -15.17 -11.05
CA ALA A 153 30.39 -16.29 -10.24
C ALA A 153 29.48 -16.44 -9.01
N ASP A 154 29.12 -17.69 -8.69
CA ASP A 154 28.26 -18.09 -7.56
C ASP A 154 26.77 -17.69 -7.66
N GLN A 155 26.33 -17.07 -8.76
CA GLN A 155 24.91 -16.77 -8.97
C GLN A 155 24.20 -17.90 -9.71
N LEU A 156 23.11 -18.38 -9.11
CA LEU A 156 22.23 -19.36 -9.75
C LEU A 156 21.51 -18.73 -10.95
N PRO A 157 21.31 -19.48 -12.04
CA PRO A 157 20.49 -19.01 -13.16
C PRO A 157 19.01 -18.91 -12.78
N ASN A 158 18.23 -18.16 -13.57
CA ASN A 158 16.78 -17.99 -13.41
C ASN A 158 16.37 -17.51 -12.01
N THR A 159 17.25 -16.74 -11.36
CA THR A 159 17.06 -16.28 -9.98
C THR A 159 16.82 -14.78 -9.96
N VAL A 160 15.82 -14.34 -9.20
CA VAL A 160 15.51 -12.93 -9.01
C VAL A 160 16.61 -12.29 -8.16
N ILE A 161 17.28 -11.30 -8.72
CA ILE A 161 18.35 -10.54 -8.06
C ILE A 161 17.81 -9.25 -7.45
N ASP A 162 16.82 -8.64 -8.09
CA ASP A 162 16.25 -7.38 -7.64
C ASP A 162 14.79 -7.24 -8.07
N GLN A 163 14.08 -6.35 -7.39
CA GLN A 163 12.69 -6.03 -7.70
C GLN A 163 12.37 -4.56 -7.44
N ILE A 164 11.43 -4.03 -8.24
CA ILE A 164 10.81 -2.72 -8.03
C ILE A 164 9.30 -2.90 -8.19
N PRO A 165 8.45 -2.46 -7.26
CA PRO A 165 8.80 -1.81 -6.00
C PRO A 165 9.58 -2.72 -5.03
N GLU A 166 10.17 -2.08 -4.03
CA GLU A 166 10.89 -2.75 -2.97
C GLU A 166 9.99 -3.66 -2.12
N PRO A 167 10.53 -4.74 -1.53
CA PRO A 167 9.79 -5.54 -0.58
C PRO A 167 9.31 -4.71 0.62
N GLY A 168 8.10 -5.02 1.09
CA GLY A 168 7.45 -4.39 2.23
C GLY A 168 6.69 -3.10 1.90
N LYS A 169 6.80 -2.55 0.68
CA LYS A 169 6.01 -1.38 0.27
C LYS A 169 4.52 -1.67 0.39
N ASN A 170 3.79 -0.77 1.03
CA ASN A 170 2.33 -0.79 1.01
C ASN A 170 1.84 -0.13 -0.28
N THR A 171 1.14 -0.89 -1.11
CA THR A 171 0.67 -0.43 -2.42
C THR A 171 -0.70 -1.00 -2.76
N SER A 172 -1.20 -0.72 -3.97
CA SER A 172 -2.41 -1.30 -4.51
C SER A 172 -2.11 -2.48 -5.44
N SER A 173 -3.07 -3.37 -5.65
CA SER A 173 -2.99 -4.45 -6.65
C SER A 173 -2.79 -3.99 -8.11
N ARG A 174 -2.92 -2.68 -8.40
CA ARG A 174 -2.63 -2.10 -9.72
C ARG A 174 -1.15 -1.81 -9.94
N GLU A 175 -0.35 -1.64 -8.89
CA GLU A 175 1.09 -1.41 -9.05
C GLU A 175 1.74 -2.73 -9.51
N LYS A 176 2.52 -2.64 -10.60
CA LYS A 176 3.18 -3.80 -11.17
C LYS A 176 4.57 -3.97 -10.58
N VAL A 177 5.00 -5.22 -10.43
CA VAL A 177 6.36 -5.58 -10.00
C VAL A 177 7.25 -5.83 -11.21
N PHE A 178 8.39 -5.17 -11.24
CA PHE A 178 9.45 -5.36 -12.21
C PHE A 178 10.58 -6.14 -11.56
N LEU A 179 11.14 -7.11 -12.28
CA LEU A 179 12.14 -8.02 -11.75
C LEU A 179 13.46 -7.92 -12.53
N LEU A 180 14.57 -8.05 -11.84
CA LEU A 180 15.89 -8.28 -12.43
C LEU A 180 16.28 -9.74 -12.19
N VAL A 181 16.56 -10.50 -13.24
CA VAL A 181 16.72 -11.97 -13.17
C VAL A 181 18.00 -12.41 -13.87
N THR A 182 18.71 -13.38 -13.30
CA THR A 182 19.85 -14.01 -13.97
C THR A 182 19.41 -14.88 -15.14
N LYS A 183 20.08 -14.76 -16.29
CA LYS A 183 19.85 -15.61 -17.45
C LYS A 183 20.25 -17.05 -17.16
N ALA A 184 19.53 -17.98 -17.77
CA ALA A 184 20.03 -19.35 -17.93
C ALA A 184 21.19 -19.36 -18.94
N PRO A 185 22.21 -20.21 -18.73
CA PRO A 185 23.27 -20.40 -19.73
C PRO A 185 22.67 -20.81 -21.07
N SER A 186 22.83 -19.96 -22.09
CA SER A 186 22.40 -20.24 -23.46
C SER A 186 23.60 -20.46 -24.36
N LYS A 187 23.54 -21.47 -25.22
CA LYS A 187 24.55 -21.69 -26.28
C LYS A 187 24.46 -20.62 -27.38
N ASN A 188 23.27 -20.04 -27.55
CA ASN A 188 23.05 -18.96 -28.50
C ASN A 188 23.12 -17.64 -27.76
N LYS A 189 24.11 -16.81 -28.10
CA LYS A 189 24.15 -15.42 -27.66
C LYS A 189 23.03 -14.69 -28.37
N GLU A 190 22.02 -14.25 -27.63
CA GLU A 190 21.05 -13.29 -28.14
C GLU A 190 21.80 -12.02 -28.54
N GLU A 191 21.49 -11.51 -29.73
CA GLU A 191 22.06 -10.26 -30.18
C GLU A 191 21.53 -9.11 -29.32
N PHE A 192 22.44 -8.27 -28.83
CA PHE A 192 22.08 -7.12 -28.03
C PHE A 192 21.27 -6.12 -28.88
N SER A 193 20.01 -5.90 -28.52
CA SER A 193 19.15 -4.91 -29.18
C SER A 193 18.60 -3.94 -28.14
N PRO A 194 18.96 -2.64 -28.20
CA PRO A 194 18.39 -1.63 -27.30
C PRO A 194 16.86 -1.58 -27.34
N VAL A 195 16.24 -1.85 -28.49
CA VAL A 195 14.79 -1.82 -28.67
C VAL A 195 14.08 -2.80 -27.74
N SER A 196 14.75 -3.89 -27.35
CA SER A 196 14.21 -4.87 -26.39
C SER A 196 13.94 -4.29 -25.00
N PHE A 197 14.49 -3.12 -24.66
CA PHE A 197 14.24 -2.45 -23.39
C PHE A 197 12.93 -1.68 -23.34
N GLN A 198 12.22 -1.49 -24.46
CA GLN A 198 10.97 -0.74 -24.46
C GLN A 198 9.93 -1.35 -23.50
N GLY A 199 9.38 -0.51 -22.62
CA GLY A 199 8.45 -0.91 -21.56
C GLY A 199 9.10 -1.57 -20.33
N ALA A 200 10.41 -1.80 -20.34
CA ALA A 200 11.13 -2.29 -19.17
C ALA A 200 11.34 -1.18 -18.12
N SER A 201 11.55 -1.58 -16.87
CA SER A 201 11.92 -0.66 -15.79
C SER A 201 13.30 -0.05 -16.05
N PHE A 202 13.37 1.26 -16.28
CA PHE A 202 14.63 1.93 -16.60
C PHE A 202 15.68 1.77 -15.49
N PRO A 203 15.36 1.87 -14.18
CA PRO A 203 16.36 1.61 -13.14
C PRO A 203 16.95 0.19 -13.16
N LEU A 204 16.14 -0.83 -13.48
CA LEU A 204 16.65 -2.22 -13.60
C LEU A 204 17.48 -2.41 -14.88
N VAL A 205 17.07 -1.79 -15.99
CA VAL A 205 17.86 -1.76 -17.23
C VAL A 205 19.20 -1.07 -17.00
N GLN A 206 19.20 0.08 -16.32
CA GLN A 206 20.39 0.82 -15.98
C GLN A 206 21.35 -0.03 -15.13
N LYS A 207 20.85 -0.74 -14.11
CA LYS A 207 21.63 -1.69 -13.32
C LYS A 207 22.21 -2.83 -14.16
N SER A 208 21.43 -3.36 -15.11
CA SER A 208 21.87 -4.39 -16.06
C SER A 208 23.01 -3.91 -16.96
N LEU A 209 22.88 -2.70 -17.53
CA LEU A 209 23.89 -2.11 -18.41
C LEU A 209 25.18 -1.77 -17.67
N THR A 210 25.09 -1.14 -16.49
CA THR A 210 26.25 -0.82 -15.65
C THR A 210 27.03 -2.08 -15.29
N ARG A 211 26.34 -3.16 -14.91
CA ARG A 211 26.96 -4.46 -14.63
C ARG A 211 27.62 -5.09 -15.87
N SER A 212 27.09 -4.81 -17.05
CA SER A 212 27.62 -5.30 -18.34
C SER A 212 28.72 -4.40 -18.92
N GLY A 213 29.09 -3.31 -18.24
CA GLY A 213 30.08 -2.35 -18.74
C GLY A 213 29.56 -1.49 -19.90
N ILE A 214 28.24 -1.41 -20.12
CA ILE A 214 27.62 -0.68 -21.23
C ILE A 214 27.20 0.70 -20.76
N LYS A 215 27.67 1.75 -21.45
CA LYS A 215 27.31 3.13 -21.15
C LYS A 215 25.87 3.41 -21.54
N ASN A 216 25.21 4.26 -20.76
CA ASN A 216 23.87 4.73 -21.08
C ASN A 216 23.64 6.15 -20.60
N ARG A 217 22.77 6.87 -21.31
CA ARG A 217 22.24 8.16 -20.86
C ARG A 217 20.77 8.32 -21.22
N VAL A 218 20.07 9.14 -20.44
CA VAL A 218 18.74 9.60 -20.79
C VAL A 218 18.87 10.84 -21.67
N GLU A 219 18.41 10.70 -22.91
CA GLU A 219 18.35 11.79 -23.89
C GLU A 219 17.11 12.67 -23.66
N GLU A 220 15.99 12.05 -23.27
CA GLU A 220 14.72 12.74 -23.08
C GLU A 220 13.93 12.16 -21.90
N ILE A 221 13.39 13.05 -21.06
CA ILE A 221 12.38 12.72 -20.06
C ILE A 221 11.01 12.96 -20.69
N VAL A 222 10.24 11.89 -20.85
CA VAL A 222 8.90 11.92 -21.44
C VAL A 222 7.88 12.06 -20.32
N ASN A 223 7.38 13.27 -20.10
CA ASN A 223 6.35 13.51 -19.09
C ASN A 223 5.07 12.76 -19.45
N THR A 224 4.60 11.90 -18.55
CA THR A 224 3.37 11.12 -18.73
C THR A 224 2.33 11.46 -17.67
N ARG A 225 1.06 11.32 -18.04
CA ARG A 225 -0.08 11.37 -17.10
C ARG A 225 -0.52 9.98 -16.65
N VAL A 226 0.10 8.94 -17.19
CA VAL A 226 -0.23 7.54 -16.91
C VAL A 226 0.73 7.01 -15.85
N ARG A 227 0.24 6.85 -14.62
CA ARG A 227 1.06 6.40 -13.48
C ARG A 227 1.77 5.06 -13.72
N SER A 228 1.15 4.15 -14.48
CA SER A 228 1.73 2.83 -14.79
C SER A 228 2.90 2.87 -15.78
N GLU A 229 3.12 3.99 -16.47
CA GLU A 229 4.28 4.19 -17.36
C GLU A 229 5.48 4.78 -16.63
N ASN A 230 5.31 5.30 -15.40
CA ASN A 230 6.36 6.00 -14.67
C ASN A 230 7.61 5.12 -14.51
N GLY A 231 8.78 5.66 -14.85
CA GLY A 231 10.06 4.97 -14.76
C GLY A 231 10.28 3.86 -15.81
N LEU A 232 9.39 3.73 -16.80
CA LEU A 232 9.57 2.79 -17.91
C LEU A 232 10.32 3.43 -19.07
N VAL A 233 11.07 2.60 -19.78
CA VAL A 233 11.71 2.98 -21.04
C VAL A 233 10.64 3.21 -22.12
N SER A 234 10.57 4.44 -22.63
CA SER A 234 9.72 4.79 -23.78
C SER A 234 10.34 4.32 -25.09
N SER A 235 11.63 4.58 -25.27
CA SER A 235 12.41 4.06 -26.39
C SER A 235 13.89 4.01 -26.04
N ALA A 236 14.63 3.20 -26.78
CA ALA A 236 16.06 3.03 -26.61
C ALA A 236 16.72 2.82 -27.97
N ARG A 237 17.89 3.44 -28.17
CA ARG A 237 18.69 3.33 -29.39
C ARG A 237 20.17 3.27 -29.05
N LEU A 238 20.95 2.60 -29.88
CA LEU A 238 22.41 2.59 -29.75
C LEU A 238 22.97 3.78 -30.53
N GLU A 239 23.87 4.54 -29.91
CA GLU A 239 24.67 5.57 -30.58
C GLU A 239 26.13 5.40 -30.18
N GLY A 240 26.95 4.88 -31.11
CA GLY A 240 28.32 4.49 -30.80
C GLY A 240 28.36 3.33 -29.78
N ASP A 241 29.03 3.54 -28.66
CA ASP A 241 29.15 2.59 -27.54
C ASP A 241 28.15 2.87 -26.39
N GLU A 242 27.20 3.79 -26.60
CA GLU A 242 26.27 4.26 -25.58
C GLU A 242 24.82 3.99 -25.98
N VAL A 243 24.02 3.51 -25.01
CA VAL A 243 22.57 3.38 -25.18
C VAL A 243 21.89 4.67 -24.75
N ARG A 244 21.16 5.29 -25.68
CA ARG A 244 20.36 6.49 -25.42
C ARG A 244 18.91 6.11 -25.17
N PHE A 245 18.36 6.63 -24.09
CA PHE A 245 17.01 6.33 -23.63
C PHE A 245 16.11 7.57 -23.69
N LYS A 246 14.85 7.33 -24.06
CA LYS A 246 13.72 8.16 -23.64
C LYS A 246 13.01 7.45 -22.50
N VAL A 247 12.77 8.13 -21.38
CA VAL A 247 12.22 7.51 -20.17
C VAL A 247 10.98 8.26 -19.72
N TYR A 248 9.91 7.53 -19.43
CA TYR A 248 8.70 8.11 -18.90
C TYR A 248 8.88 8.58 -17.46
N TYR A 249 8.39 9.78 -17.15
CA TYR A 249 8.34 10.29 -15.79
C TYR A 249 6.94 10.84 -15.50
N PHE A 250 6.34 10.35 -14.42
CA PHE A 250 5.13 10.90 -13.83
C PHE A 250 5.55 11.70 -12.60
N GLU A 251 5.34 13.02 -12.65
CA GLU A 251 5.65 13.89 -11.53
C GLU A 251 4.64 13.65 -10.38
N PRO A 252 5.09 13.24 -9.18
CA PRO A 252 4.19 12.97 -8.09
C PRO A 252 3.57 14.26 -7.54
N GLU A 253 2.23 14.27 -7.38
CA GLU A 253 1.48 15.40 -6.81
C GLU A 253 1.75 15.62 -5.32
N LEU A 254 2.17 14.56 -4.62
CA LEU A 254 2.47 14.55 -3.19
C LEU A 254 3.79 13.81 -2.96
N ALA A 255 4.50 14.16 -1.89
CA ALA A 255 5.68 13.42 -1.45
C ALA A 255 5.31 11.94 -1.23
N VAL A 256 6.13 11.04 -1.75
CA VAL A 256 5.96 9.59 -1.62
C VAL A 256 7.04 9.01 -0.72
N GLU A 257 6.67 8.02 0.09
CA GLU A 257 7.62 7.27 0.94
C GLU A 257 8.63 6.48 0.09
N SER A 258 8.19 5.95 -1.05
CA SER A 258 9.03 5.33 -2.06
C SER A 258 8.41 5.47 -3.44
N GLY A 259 9.26 5.59 -4.46
CA GLY A 259 8.80 5.85 -5.83
C GLY A 259 9.90 6.29 -6.78
N TYR A 260 9.47 6.58 -8.01
CA TYR A 260 10.36 7.12 -9.03
C TYR A 260 10.58 8.62 -8.82
N GLU A 261 11.83 9.03 -8.99
CA GLU A 261 12.30 10.40 -8.91
C GLU A 261 13.10 10.74 -10.16
N MET A 262 13.14 12.03 -10.50
CA MET A 262 13.93 12.54 -11.60
C MET A 262 15.05 13.46 -11.10
N PHE A 263 16.22 13.34 -11.75
CA PHE A 263 17.32 14.27 -11.61
C PHE A 263 17.70 14.82 -12.99
N SER A 264 17.91 16.13 -13.07
CA SER A 264 18.34 16.83 -14.27
C SER A 264 19.29 17.96 -13.88
N TYR A 265 20.43 18.05 -14.56
CA TYR A 265 21.43 19.07 -14.34
C TYR A 265 22.15 19.40 -15.64
N GLU A 266 22.30 20.69 -15.94
CA GLU A 266 23.07 21.19 -17.07
C GLU A 266 24.54 21.29 -16.66
N VAL A 267 25.42 20.58 -17.36
CA VAL A 267 26.86 20.60 -17.05
C VAL A 267 27.49 21.88 -17.58
N GLY A 268 28.42 22.45 -16.83
CA GLY A 268 29.09 23.72 -17.18
C GLY A 268 30.47 23.56 -17.81
N ASN A 269 30.89 22.33 -18.11
CA ASN A 269 32.18 22.02 -18.72
C ASN A 269 32.10 20.73 -19.52
N ASP A 270 32.92 20.62 -20.56
CA ASP A 270 33.16 19.35 -21.25
C ASP A 270 33.78 18.34 -20.28
N GLY A 271 33.27 17.10 -20.27
CA GLY A 271 33.80 16.07 -19.39
C GLY A 271 33.02 14.78 -19.39
N ASN A 272 33.53 13.80 -18.63
CA ASN A 272 32.81 12.57 -18.36
C ASN A 272 32.11 12.67 -17.01
N TYR A 273 30.84 12.29 -16.96
CA TYR A 273 30.02 12.40 -15.78
C TYR A 273 29.34 11.07 -15.44
N LYS A 274 29.25 10.76 -14.15
CA LYS A 274 28.49 9.61 -13.65
C LYS A 274 27.58 9.99 -12.48
N ALA A 275 26.46 9.30 -12.34
CA ALA A 275 25.59 9.44 -11.19
C ALA A 275 25.72 8.25 -10.24
N VAL A 276 25.74 8.58 -8.95
CA VAL A 276 25.65 7.60 -7.86
C VAL A 276 24.47 7.94 -6.96
N LEU A 277 23.83 6.91 -6.41
CA LEU A 277 22.71 7.02 -5.48
C LEU A 277 23.12 6.46 -4.12
N LYS A 278 22.95 7.24 -3.05
CA LYS A 278 23.23 6.79 -1.69
C LYS A 278 21.98 6.83 -0.82
N SER A 279 21.60 5.68 -0.28
CA SER A 279 20.56 5.56 0.75
C SER A 279 21.20 5.70 2.16
N PRO A 280 20.48 6.21 3.18
CA PRO A 280 21.03 6.45 4.52
C PRO A 280 21.69 5.23 5.17
N ASN A 281 21.10 4.05 4.97
CA ASN A 281 21.55 2.79 5.60
C ASN A 281 22.52 1.99 4.73
N GLN A 282 23.04 2.58 3.66
CA GLN A 282 23.92 1.90 2.71
C GLN A 282 25.35 2.39 2.88
N GLU A 283 26.30 1.46 3.02
CA GLU A 283 27.72 1.78 3.18
C GLU A 283 28.26 2.43 1.90
N GLU A 284 28.09 1.73 0.78
CA GLU A 284 28.51 2.17 -0.56
C GLU A 284 27.36 2.77 -1.35
N ALA A 285 27.67 3.68 -2.27
CA ALA A 285 26.66 4.24 -3.17
C ALA A 285 26.44 3.33 -4.38
N ASP A 286 25.20 3.16 -4.80
CA ASP A 286 24.87 2.48 -6.04
C ASP A 286 25.30 3.32 -7.24
N ILE A 287 26.09 2.72 -8.13
CA ILE A 287 26.45 3.35 -9.40
C ILE A 287 25.25 3.25 -10.33
N LEU A 288 24.61 4.38 -10.62
CA LEU A 288 23.51 4.44 -11.57
C LEU A 288 24.05 4.38 -13.00
N THR A 289 24.98 5.27 -13.35
CA THR A 289 25.54 5.31 -14.72
C THR A 289 27.04 5.09 -14.71
N LEU A 290 27.56 4.48 -15.78
CA LEU A 290 28.99 4.61 -16.11
C LEU A 290 29.30 6.06 -16.57
N PRO A 291 30.58 6.48 -16.57
CA PRO A 291 30.94 7.80 -17.07
C PRO A 291 30.52 8.01 -18.54
N VAL A 292 29.72 9.03 -18.78
CA VAL A 292 29.25 9.46 -20.11
C VAL A 292 29.80 10.83 -20.47
N ALA A 293 30.21 11.01 -21.71
CA ALA A 293 30.76 12.26 -22.20
C ALA A 293 29.65 13.28 -22.44
N LEU A 294 29.77 14.45 -21.81
CA LEU A 294 28.87 15.59 -21.96
C LEU A 294 29.68 16.82 -22.36
N LYS A 295 29.09 17.64 -23.23
CA LYS A 295 29.63 18.97 -23.56
C LYS A 295 29.03 20.03 -22.65
N ASP A 296 29.71 21.16 -22.55
CA ASP A 296 29.18 22.36 -21.91
C ASP A 296 27.76 22.70 -22.43
N GLY A 297 26.84 22.95 -21.51
CA GLY A 297 25.42 23.18 -21.78
C GLY A 297 24.58 21.92 -22.03
N GLU A 298 25.16 20.71 -22.09
CA GLU A 298 24.37 19.48 -22.16
C GLU A 298 23.76 19.10 -20.81
N LYS A 299 22.59 18.45 -20.84
CA LYS A 299 21.93 17.97 -19.62
C LYS A 299 22.34 16.54 -19.31
N PHE A 300 22.80 16.31 -18.09
CA PHE A 300 22.75 15.00 -17.45
C PHE A 300 21.34 14.81 -16.87
N GLN A 301 20.67 13.72 -17.26
CA GLN A 301 19.33 13.40 -16.76
C GLN A 301 19.22 11.93 -16.42
N THR A 302 18.40 11.61 -15.42
CA THR A 302 18.09 10.22 -15.06
C THR A 302 16.77 10.13 -14.29
N VAL A 303 16.11 8.99 -14.42
CA VAL A 303 14.99 8.58 -13.57
C VAL A 303 15.46 7.41 -12.74
N PHE A 304 15.26 7.44 -11.43
CA PHE A 304 15.67 6.38 -10.52
C PHE A 304 14.55 6.08 -9.55
N TYR A 305 14.58 4.89 -8.96
CA TYR A 305 13.63 4.50 -7.93
C TYR A 305 14.29 4.63 -6.56
N ARG A 306 13.66 5.33 -5.62
CA ARG A 306 14.15 5.44 -4.23
C ARG A 306 13.23 4.76 -3.24
N LYS A 307 13.84 4.24 -2.17
CA LYS A 307 13.15 3.79 -0.95
C LYS A 307 13.51 4.74 0.17
N GLY A 308 12.54 5.50 0.66
CA GLY A 308 12.76 6.50 1.70
C GLY A 308 13.72 7.60 1.23
N ASN A 309 14.49 8.13 2.18
CA ASN A 309 15.45 9.18 1.89
C ASN A 309 16.56 8.65 0.97
N ALA A 310 17.00 9.47 0.02
CA ALA A 310 18.12 9.14 -0.85
C ALA A 310 18.85 10.41 -1.28
N LYS A 311 20.15 10.28 -1.59
CA LYS A 311 20.94 11.37 -2.15
C LYS A 311 21.55 10.94 -3.46
N LEU A 312 21.14 11.59 -4.54
CA LEU A 312 21.77 11.44 -5.85
C LEU A 312 22.91 12.44 -5.96
N THR A 313 24.08 11.95 -6.39
CA THR A 313 25.28 12.77 -6.60
C THR A 313 25.81 12.56 -8.01
N LEU A 314 25.96 13.66 -8.75
CA LEU A 314 26.66 13.74 -10.03
C LEU A 314 28.15 13.97 -9.76
N LEU A 315 28.99 13.11 -10.31
CA LEU A 315 30.44 13.12 -10.18
C LEU A 315 31.07 13.34 -11.56
N ASP A 316 32.23 14.01 -11.59
CA ASP A 316 33.07 14.12 -12.78
C ASP A 316 34.06 12.94 -12.90
N ALA A 317 34.94 13.00 -13.89
CA ALA A 317 35.95 11.97 -14.16
C ALA A 317 36.98 11.77 -13.04
N SER A 318 37.14 12.74 -12.14
CA SER A 318 38.03 12.66 -10.97
C SER A 318 37.33 12.18 -9.70
N ASP A 319 36.09 11.71 -9.82
CA ASP A 319 35.18 11.40 -8.72
C ASP A 319 34.85 12.61 -7.81
N SER A 320 35.09 13.82 -8.33
CA SER A 320 34.73 15.05 -7.63
C SER A 320 33.25 15.35 -7.79
N LYS A 321 32.62 15.83 -6.71
CA LYS A 321 31.20 16.18 -6.69
C LYS A 321 30.93 17.43 -7.54
N VAL A 322 30.13 17.26 -8.58
CA VAL A 322 29.62 18.34 -9.43
C VAL A 322 28.32 18.90 -8.88
N LYS A 323 27.34 18.03 -8.61
CA LYS A 323 26.02 18.39 -8.07
C LYS A 323 25.49 17.27 -7.20
N SER A 324 24.66 17.60 -6.22
CA SER A 324 23.89 16.60 -5.49
C SER A 324 22.48 17.11 -5.18
N LYS A 325 21.52 16.20 -5.11
CA LYS A 325 20.15 16.47 -4.65
C LYS A 325 19.77 15.42 -3.60
N SER A 326 19.30 15.88 -2.45
CA SER A 326 18.67 15.03 -1.45
C SER A 326 17.19 14.93 -1.76
N TYR A 327 16.65 13.73 -1.56
CA TYR A 327 15.25 13.39 -1.68
C TYR A 327 14.83 12.85 -0.32
N GLU A 328 13.88 13.51 0.31
CA GLU A 328 13.47 13.21 1.68
C GLU A 328 11.99 12.85 1.69
N ASN A 329 11.60 11.97 2.61
CA ASN A 329 10.20 11.73 2.91
C ASN A 329 9.66 12.94 3.69
N GLU A 330 8.65 13.61 3.17
CA GLU A 330 7.82 14.48 4.00
C GLU A 330 6.86 13.57 4.77
N LEU A 331 7.15 13.37 6.05
CA LEU A 331 6.31 12.61 6.99
C LEU A 331 5.06 13.38 7.38
#